data_AF-A0AAE1KW14-F1
#
_entry.id   AF-A0AAE1KW14-F1
#
_cell.length_a   1.000
_cell.length_b   1.000
_cell.length_c   1.000
_cell.angle_alpha   90.00
_cell.angle_beta   90.00
_cell.angle_gamma   90.00
#
_symmetry.space_group_name_H-M   'P 1'
#
loop_
_entity.id
_entity.type
_entity.pdbx_description
1 polymer ?
#
loop_
_entity_poly.entity_id
_entity_poly.type
_entity_poly.pdbx_seq_one_letter_code
_entity_poly.pdbx_strand_id
1 'polypeptide(L)'
;MPERIHRRRPEPRDNNPDIIMERGMVIGRYHAGQSYSQISREMGLSRNTVKAWVRRYEEEGHVRTRPRPGRPRVTTPQQDAAIYATSVRTPFKTAITLTR
;
A
#
# COMPACT_ATOMS: atom_id res chain seq x y z
N MET A 1 37.78 -4.15 10.93
CA MET A 1 36.94 -3.47 9.90
C MET A 1 35.62 -3.12 10.55
N PRO A 2 35.18 -1.84 10.63
CA PRO A 2 33.91 -1.51 11.27
C PRO A 2 32.74 -2.00 10.41
N GLU A 3 31.73 -2.56 11.06
CA GLU A 3 30.55 -3.10 10.40
C GLU A 3 29.80 -2.01 9.63
N ARG A 4 29.46 -2.29 8.37
CA ARG A 4 28.58 -1.42 7.57
C ARG A 4 27.23 -1.37 8.28
N ILE A 5 26.85 -0.20 8.79
CA ILE A 5 25.48 0.08 9.25
C ILE A 5 24.56 -0.16 8.06
N HIS A 6 23.97 -1.35 7.95
CA HIS A 6 22.95 -1.64 6.95
C HIS A 6 21.76 -0.76 7.33
N ARG A 7 21.56 0.35 6.62
CA ARG A 7 20.33 1.15 6.73
C ARG A 7 19.18 0.17 6.51
N ARG A 8 18.37 -0.08 7.56
CA ARG A 8 17.23 -1.00 7.48
C ARG A 8 16.44 -0.64 6.22
N ARG A 9 16.25 -1.61 5.32
CA ARG A 9 15.35 -1.45 4.18
C ARG A 9 13.99 -1.04 4.76
N PRO A 10 13.41 0.11 4.38
CA PRO A 10 12.11 0.49 4.92
C PRO A 10 11.11 -0.59 4.55
N GLU A 11 10.39 -1.09 5.56
CA GLU A 11 9.32 -2.07 5.37
C GLU A 11 8.29 -1.53 4.37
N PRO A 12 7.56 -2.41 3.66
CA PRO A 12 6.43 -2.01 2.84
C PRO A 12 5.53 -1.04 3.64
N ARG A 13 5.14 0.09 3.03
CA ARG A 13 4.39 1.18 3.70
C ARG A 13 3.13 0.70 4.43
N ASP A 14 2.64 -0.46 4.03
CA ASP A 14 1.41 -1.09 4.43
C ASP A 14 1.43 -1.55 5.90
N ASN A 15 2.61 -1.89 6.42
CA ASN A 15 2.85 -2.42 7.77
C ASN A 15 3.87 -1.59 8.59
N ASN A 16 4.05 -0.30 8.29
CA ASN A 16 4.85 0.55 9.16
C ASN A 16 4.15 0.66 10.54
N PRO A 17 4.75 0.16 11.64
CA PRO A 17 4.13 0.19 12.96
C PRO A 17 3.78 1.60 13.42
N ASP A 18 4.55 2.61 13.02
CA ASP A 18 4.32 4.00 13.39
C ASP A 18 2.98 4.52 12.85
N ILE A 19 2.64 4.16 11.60
CA ILE A 19 1.38 4.57 10.95
C ILE A 19 0.18 3.87 11.57
N ILE A 20 0.32 2.58 11.92
CA ILE A 20 -0.74 1.82 12.59
C ILE A 20 -1.03 2.44 13.96
N MET A 21 0.03 2.80 14.69
CA MET A 21 -0.08 3.46 15.99
C MET A 21 -0.73 4.83 15.88
N GLU A 22 -0.30 5.66 14.93
CA GLU A 22 -0.88 6.99 14.70
C GLU A 22 -2.38 6.93 14.38
N ARG A 23 -2.79 6.00 13.50
CA ARG A 23 -4.21 5.75 13.22
C ARG A 23 -4.95 5.25 14.45
N GLY A 24 -4.35 4.34 15.22
CA GLY A 24 -4.91 3.86 16.48
C GLY A 24 -5.17 4.99 17.48
N MET A 25 -4.25 5.95 17.59
CA MET A 25 -4.44 7.13 18.43
C MET A 25 -5.61 7.99 17.96
N VAL A 26 -5.76 8.21 16.64
CA VAL A 26 -6.92 8.93 16.08
C VAL A 26 -8.23 8.26 16.47
N ILE A 27 -8.31 6.93 16.35
CA ILE A 27 -9.51 6.16 16.70
C ILE A 27 -9.78 6.18 18.21
N GLY A 28 -8.76 6.02 19.05
CA GLY A 28 -8.90 6.12 20.50
C GLY A 28 -9.43 7.48 20.96
N ARG A 29 -8.90 8.56 20.38
CA ARG A 29 -9.37 9.94 20.63
C ARG A 29 -10.81 10.17 20.15
N TYR A 30 -11.17 9.61 18.99
CA TYR A 30 -12.54 9.65 18.48
C TYR A 30 -13.52 8.94 19.43
N HIS A 31 -13.18 7.74 19.91
CA HIS A 31 -13.99 7.03 20.90
C HIS A 31 -14.08 7.75 22.26
N ALA A 32 -13.06 8.54 22.62
CA ALA A 32 -13.10 9.42 23.79
C ALA A 32 -14.03 10.65 23.60
N GLY A 33 -14.71 10.78 22.47
CA GLY A 33 -15.65 11.86 22.18
C GLY A 33 -15.01 13.15 21.67
N GLN A 34 -13.71 13.14 21.33
CA GLN A 34 -13.08 14.32 20.74
C GLN A 34 -13.59 14.56 19.31
N SER A 35 -13.84 15.83 18.98
CA SER A 35 -14.26 16.23 17.64
C SER A 35 -13.12 16.08 16.62
N TYR A 36 -13.45 15.88 15.34
CA TYR A 36 -12.45 15.79 14.28
C TYR A 36 -11.50 16.99 14.20
N SER A 37 -11.98 18.20 14.55
CA SER A 37 -11.17 19.41 14.56
C SER A 37 -10.14 19.41 15.72
N GLN A 38 -10.51 18.91 16.89
CA GLN A 38 -9.59 18.78 18.02
C GLN A 38 -8.48 17.78 17.70
N ILE A 39 -8.85 16.60 17.20
CA ILE A 39 -7.91 15.54 16.83
C ILE A 39 -6.94 16.03 15.74
N SER A 40 -7.47 16.72 14.72
CA SER A 40 -6.69 17.32 13.64
C SER A 40 -5.63 18.30 14.17
N ARG A 41 -6.01 19.21 15.07
CA ARG A 41 -5.11 20.20 15.67
C ARG A 41 -4.05 19.56 16.57
N GLU A 42 -4.43 18.59 17.38
CA GLU A 42 -3.53 17.91 18.32
C GLU A 42 -2.50 17.02 17.63
N MET A 43 -2.89 16.37 16.52
CA MET A 43 -2.02 15.45 15.79
C MET A 43 -1.32 16.08 14.58
N GLY A 44 -1.59 17.35 14.26
CA GLY A 44 -1.02 17.99 13.06
C GLY A 44 -1.50 17.37 11.74
N LEU A 45 -2.64 16.69 11.76
CA LEU A 45 -3.24 16.04 10.59
C LEU A 45 -4.32 16.91 9.96
N SER A 46 -4.58 16.72 8.67
CA SER A 46 -5.74 17.37 8.04
C SER A 46 -7.04 16.79 8.60
N ARG A 47 -8.08 17.62 8.76
CA ARG A 47 -9.41 17.17 9.18
C ARG A 47 -9.99 16.09 8.24
N ASN A 48 -9.67 16.15 6.95
CA ASN A 48 -10.08 15.14 5.97
C ASN A 48 -9.40 13.80 6.20
N THR A 49 -8.12 13.79 6.59
CA THR A 49 -7.39 12.58 6.98
C THR A 49 -8.03 11.91 8.18
N VAL A 50 -8.32 12.69 9.24
CA VAL A 50 -9.00 12.20 10.45
C VAL A 50 -10.36 11.59 10.10
N LYS A 51 -11.18 12.32 9.33
CA LYS A 51 -12.50 11.86 8.89
C LYS A 51 -12.40 10.57 8.06
N ALA A 52 -11.44 10.49 7.14
CA ALA A 52 -11.23 9.31 6.31
C ALA A 52 -10.81 8.09 7.14
N TRP A 53 -9.96 8.26 8.15
CA TRP A 53 -9.51 7.17 9.01
C TRP A 53 -10.62 6.67 9.93
N VAL A 54 -11.39 7.57 10.54
CA VAL A 54 -12.54 7.19 11.38
C VAL A 54 -13.59 6.46 10.56
N ARG A 55 -14.01 7.02 9.42
CA ARG A 55 -14.95 6.36 8.52
C ARG A 55 -14.47 4.97 8.11
N ARG A 56 -13.19 4.84 7.76
CA ARG A 56 -12.60 3.56 7.38
C ARG A 56 -12.67 2.55 8.53
N TYR A 57 -12.38 2.99 9.75
CA TYR A 57 -12.44 2.15 10.93
C TYR A 57 -13.88 1.71 11.23
N GLU A 58 -14.88 2.58 11.06
CA GLU A 58 -16.29 2.21 11.18
C GLU A 58 -16.73 1.18 10.11
N GLU A 59 -16.18 1.27 8.89
CA GLU A 59 -16.46 0.33 7.80
C GLU A 59 -15.75 -1.04 7.95
N GLU A 60 -14.47 -1.06 8.38
CA GLU A 60 -13.61 -2.26 8.37
C GLU A 60 -13.32 -2.86 9.75
N GLY A 61 -13.51 -2.09 10.82
CA GLY A 61 -13.16 -2.50 12.19
C GLY A 61 -11.65 -2.52 12.49
N HIS A 62 -10.80 -2.05 11.58
CA HIS A 62 -9.35 -2.03 11.79
C HIS A 62 -8.64 -0.85 11.11
N VAL A 63 -7.46 -0.48 11.62
CA VAL A 63 -6.64 0.64 11.09
C VAL A 63 -5.61 0.22 10.03
N ARG A 64 -5.58 -1.06 9.66
CA ARG A 64 -4.63 -1.61 8.69
C ARG A 64 -4.86 -1.04 7.29
N THR A 65 -3.80 -1.01 6.50
CA THR A 65 -3.88 -0.55 5.11
C THR A 65 -4.54 -1.64 4.26
N ARG A 66 -5.59 -1.30 3.50
CA ARG A 66 -6.18 -2.22 2.51
C ARG A 66 -5.11 -2.70 1.52
N PRO A 67 -5.14 -3.97 1.11
CA PRO A 67 -4.35 -4.41 -0.03
C PRO A 67 -4.73 -3.58 -1.26
N ARG A 68 -3.73 -3.11 -2.00
CA ARG A 68 -3.95 -2.41 -3.26
C ARG A 68 -3.92 -3.45 -4.36
N PRO A 69 -5.07 -3.81 -4.97
CA PRO A 69 -5.04 -4.66 -6.14
C PRO A 69 -4.24 -3.94 -7.22
N GLY A 70 -3.23 -4.61 -7.77
CA GLY A 70 -2.52 -4.13 -8.94
C GLY A 70 -3.42 -4.13 -10.17
N ARG A 71 -2.85 -3.78 -11.32
CA ARG A 71 -3.57 -3.94 -12.59
C ARG A 71 -3.95 -5.42 -12.76
N PRO A 72 -5.23 -5.74 -13.06
CA PRO A 72 -5.63 -7.11 -13.36
C PRO A 72 -4.75 -7.71 -14.44
N ARG A 73 -4.41 -9.00 -14.30
CA ARG A 73 -3.66 -9.72 -15.34
C ARG A 73 -4.54 -9.85 -16.58
N VAL A 74 -3.99 -9.44 -17.72
CA VAL A 74 -4.66 -9.55 -19.03
C VAL A 74 -4.28 -10.85 -19.73
N THR A 75 -3.07 -11.35 -19.49
CA THR A 75 -2.55 -12.59 -20.08
C THR A 75 -2.80 -13.80 -19.20
N THR A 76 -3.02 -14.95 -19.83
CA THR A 76 -3.07 -16.26 -19.16
C THR A 76 -1.65 -16.80 -18.93
N PRO A 77 -1.46 -17.75 -17.98
CA PRO A 77 -0.15 -18.38 -17.79
C PRO A 77 0.41 -19.04 -19.05
N GLN A 78 -0.46 -19.58 -19.91
CA GLN A 78 -0.05 -20.17 -21.19
C GLN A 78 0.44 -19.12 -22.17
N GLN A 79 -0.23 -17.96 -22.24
CA GLN A 79 0.21 -16.83 -23.06
C GLN A 79 1.55 -16.27 -22.55
N ASP A 80 1.71 -16.14 -21.23
CA ASP A 80 2.98 -15.71 -20.62
C ASP A 80 4.13 -16.67 -20.98
N ALA A 81 3.88 -17.98 -20.94
CA ALA A 81 4.86 -18.99 -21.33
C ALA A 81 5.21 -18.91 -22.83
N ALA A 82 4.23 -18.67 -23.70
CA ALA A 82 4.45 -18.50 -25.13
C ALA A 82 5.24 -17.21 -25.45
N ILE A 83 4.92 -16.10 -24.79
CA ILE A 83 5.64 -14.83 -24.90
C ILE A 83 7.09 -15.01 -24.44
N TYR A 84 7.31 -15.68 -23.31
CA TYR A 84 8.65 -15.97 -22.80
C TYR A 84 9.45 -16.86 -23.77
N ALA A 85 8.86 -17.96 -24.27
CA ALA A 85 9.55 -18.84 -25.20
C ALA A 85 9.93 -18.12 -26.50
N THR A 86 9.04 -17.28 -27.04
CA THR A 86 9.28 -16.54 -28.29
C THR A 86 10.30 -15.42 -28.08
N SER A 87 10.31 -14.74 -26.94
CA SER A 87 11.29 -13.71 -26.62
C SER A 87 12.70 -14.29 -26.44
N VAL A 88 12.83 -15.46 -25.80
CA VAL A 88 14.10 -16.18 -25.66
C VAL A 88 14.62 -16.65 -27.02
N ARG A 89 13.75 -17.19 -27.89
CA ARG A 89 14.14 -17.67 -29.23
C ARG A 89 14.48 -16.54 -30.20
N THR A 90 13.77 -15.42 -30.11
CA THR A 90 13.89 -14.30 -31.05
C THR A 90 13.91 -12.95 -30.32
N PRO A 91 15.05 -12.57 -29.70
CA PRO A 91 15.11 -11.44 -28.77
C PRO A 91 14.91 -10.06 -29.41
N PHE A 92 15.17 -9.93 -30.72
CA PHE A 92 15.06 -8.64 -31.43
C PHE A 92 13.71 -8.44 -32.16
N LYS A 93 12.73 -9.32 -31.94
CA LYS A 93 11.39 -9.17 -32.54
C LYS A 93 10.51 -8.23 -31.72
N THR A 94 9.69 -7.46 -32.43
CA THR A 94 8.75 -6.50 -31.83
C THR A 94 7.65 -7.21 -31.03
N ALA A 95 7.26 -6.62 -29.90
CA ALA A 95 6.22 -7.17 -29.01
C ALA A 95 4.89 -7.47 -29.71
N ILE A 96 4.49 -6.67 -30.71
CA ILE A 96 3.28 -6.90 -31.52
C ILE A 96 3.32 -8.27 -32.23
N THR A 97 4.51 -8.71 -32.65
CA THR A 97 4.71 -9.99 -33.34
C THR A 97 4.72 -11.18 -32.38
N LEU A 98 4.93 -10.95 -31.07
CA LEU A 98 5.02 -12.02 -30.06
C LEU A 98 3.65 -12.50 -29.57
N THR A 99 2.60 -11.69 -29.72
CA THR A 99 1.29 -11.90 -29.10
C THR A 99 0.23 -12.45 -30.07
N ARG A 100 0.58 -12.68 -31.34
CA ARG A 100 -0.37 -13.05 -32.41
C ARG A 100 -0.52 -14.55 -32.59
#